data_AF-A0A926EGY8-F1
#
_entry.id   AF-A0A926EGY8-F1
#
_cell.length_a   1.000
_cell.length_b   1.000
_cell.length_c   1.000
_cell.angle_alpha   90.00
_cell.angle_beta   90.00
_cell.angle_gamma   90.00
#
_symmetry.space_group_name_H-M   'P 1'
#
loop_
_entity.id
_entity.type
_entity.pdbx_description
1 polymer ?
#
loop_
_entity_poly.entity_id
_entity_poly.type
_entity_poly.pdbx_seq_one_letter_code
_entity_poly.pdbx_strand_id
1 'polypeptide(L)'
;MAITNHIKITNISEKMLTNVTLCLNDPLPELSKLLVVRERGSLDFAPDTNKICLGNLYPEETAYLYYTIGNDKPEPKTSLSTKQNIKILFTPEGKEDMTDNTKKFINFEHFD
;
A
#
# COMPACT_ATOMS: atom_id res chain seq x y z
N MET A 1 10.49 -20.67 5.17
CA MET A 1 9.26 -20.33 4.43
C MET A 1 9.25 -18.82 4.24
N ALA A 2 9.16 -18.33 3.01
CA ALA A 2 8.99 -16.89 2.78
C ALA A 2 7.54 -16.55 3.12
N ILE A 3 7.32 -15.77 4.18
CA ILE A 3 5.99 -15.25 4.50
C ILE A 3 5.70 -14.22 3.40
N THR A 4 4.70 -14.52 2.57
CA THR A 4 4.20 -13.54 1.60
C THR A 4 3.11 -12.78 2.34
N ASN A 5 3.41 -11.54 2.67
CA ASN A 5 2.45 -10.66 3.32
C ASN A 5 1.72 -9.86 2.25
N HIS A 6 0.47 -9.49 2.54
CA HIS A 6 -0.39 -8.85 1.56
C HIS A 6 -1.10 -7.63 2.15
N ILE A 7 -0.98 -6.48 1.50
CA ILE A 7 -1.80 -5.29 1.76
C ILE A 7 -2.81 -5.16 0.63
N LYS A 8 -4.07 -4.91 0.99
CA LYS A 8 -5.17 -4.68 0.06
C LYS A 8 -5.70 -3.27 0.26
N ILE A 9 -5.76 -2.52 -0.83
CA ILE A 9 -6.20 -1.12 -0.87
C ILE A 9 -7.32 -1.04 -1.90
N THR A 10 -8.54 -0.80 -1.42
CA THR A 10 -9.73 -0.68 -2.27
C THR A 10 -10.23 0.74 -2.24
N ASN A 11 -10.48 1.34 -3.41
CA ASN A 11 -11.21 2.61 -3.48
C ASN A 11 -12.69 2.37 -3.21
N ILE A 12 -13.18 2.86 -2.07
CA ILE A 12 -14.59 2.74 -1.66
C ILE A 12 -15.39 4.02 -1.91
N SER A 13 -14.80 5.01 -2.60
CA SER A 13 -15.50 6.22 -3.00
C SER A 13 -16.06 6.14 -4.41
N GLU A 14 -17.01 7.02 -4.71
CA GLU A 14 -17.56 7.22 -6.05
C GLU A 14 -16.62 8.00 -6.98
N LYS A 15 -15.44 8.44 -6.50
CA LYS A 15 -14.49 9.25 -7.26
C LYS A 15 -13.27 8.44 -7.64
N MET A 16 -12.68 8.73 -8.80
CA MET A 16 -11.35 8.20 -9.12
C MET A 16 -10.31 8.81 -8.17
N LEU A 17 -9.41 7.99 -7.64
CA LEU A 17 -8.26 8.43 -6.86
C LEU A 17 -7.03 8.41 -7.75
N THR A 18 -6.40 9.57 -7.91
CA THR A 18 -5.17 9.70 -8.71
C THR A 18 -3.92 9.67 -7.83
N ASN A 19 -2.82 9.16 -8.39
CA ASN A 19 -1.51 9.09 -7.74
C ASN A 19 -1.54 8.43 -6.34
N VAL A 20 -2.30 7.35 -6.19
CA VAL A 20 -2.37 6.61 -4.93
C VAL A 20 -0.98 6.07 -4.60
N THR A 21 -0.43 6.54 -3.49
CA THR A 21 0.95 6.28 -3.07
C THR A 21 0.96 5.79 -1.63
N LEU A 22 1.54 4.61 -1.42
CA LEU A 22 1.80 4.06 -0.10
C LEU A 22 3.16 4.56 0.38
N CYS A 23 3.17 5.39 1.41
CA CYS A 23 4.38 5.82 2.08
C CYS A 23 4.60 4.94 3.32
N LEU A 24 5.73 4.27 3.36
CA LEU A 24 6.15 3.48 4.50
C LEU A 24 7.00 4.38 5.42
N ASN A 25 6.69 4.42 6.72
CA ASN A 25 7.41 5.21 7.72
C ASN A 25 8.45 4.34 8.45
N ASP A 26 9.51 4.99 8.93
CA ASP A 26 10.56 4.32 9.70
C ASP A 26 10.11 3.86 11.10
N PRO A 27 10.65 2.74 11.61
CA PRO A 27 11.63 1.86 10.94
C PRO A 27 10.99 0.93 9.89
N LEU A 28 11.56 0.92 8.68
CA LEU A 28 11.13 0.02 7.61
C LEU A 28 11.65 -1.41 7.83
N PRO A 29 10.81 -2.45 7.71
CA PRO A 29 11.31 -3.81 7.63
C PRO A 29 12.18 -3.97 6.37
N GLU A 30 13.27 -4.73 6.46
CA GLU A 30 14.06 -5.09 5.28
C GLU A 30 13.20 -5.94 4.35
N LEU A 31 12.71 -5.35 3.26
CA LEU A 31 11.98 -6.07 2.23
C LEU A 31 12.98 -6.81 1.34
N SER A 32 12.61 -8.00 0.90
CA SER A 32 13.37 -8.82 -0.05
C SER A 32 12.69 -8.90 -1.41
N LYS A 33 11.36 -8.72 -1.45
CA LYS A 33 10.54 -8.66 -2.67
C LYS A 33 9.37 -7.71 -2.47
N LEU A 34 8.97 -7.04 -3.56
CA LEU A 34 7.84 -6.13 -3.60
C LEU A 34 7.16 -6.14 -4.98
N LEU A 35 5.86 -6.42 -5.00
CA LEU A 35 5.03 -6.47 -6.21
C LEU A 35 3.68 -5.80 -5.94
N VAL A 36 3.20 -4.99 -6.89
CA VAL A 36 1.85 -4.43 -6.89
C VAL A 36 1.04 -5.06 -8.02
N VAL A 37 -0.15 -5.57 -7.71
CA VAL A 37 -1.10 -6.09 -8.69
C VAL A 37 -2.40 -5.30 -8.60
N ARG A 38 -2.94 -4.91 -9.75
CA ARG A 38 -4.22 -4.21 -9.89
C ARG A 38 -5.05 -4.91 -10.95
N GLU A 39 -6.33 -4.59 -11.02
CA GLU A 39 -7.21 -5.05 -12.09
C GLU A 39 -6.69 -4.63 -13.48
N ARG A 40 -6.05 -3.45 -13.56
CA ARG A 40 -5.52 -2.87 -14.79
C ARG A 40 -4.03 -3.15 -15.04
N GLY A 41 -3.44 -4.12 -14.33
CA GLY A 41 -2.06 -4.59 -14.55
C GLY A 41 -1.17 -4.54 -13.31
N SER A 42 0.04 -5.12 -13.42
CA SER A 42 1.01 -5.21 -12.34
C SER A 42 2.22 -4.29 -12.52
N LEU A 43 2.86 -3.94 -11.40
CA LEU A 43 4.09 -3.17 -11.32
C LEU A 43 5.04 -3.85 -10.32
N ASP A 44 6.28 -4.11 -10.74
CA ASP A 44 7.35 -4.62 -9.89
C ASP A 44 8.23 -3.47 -9.39
N PHE A 45 8.64 -3.53 -8.13
CA PHE A 45 9.44 -2.48 -7.48
C PHE A 45 10.70 -3.04 -6.84
N ALA A 46 11.73 -2.19 -6.74
CA ALA A 46 12.89 -2.49 -5.92
C ALA A 46 12.49 -2.50 -4.42
N PRO A 47 13.02 -3.43 -3.62
CA PRO A 47 12.58 -3.64 -2.24
C PRO A 47 12.94 -2.51 -1.27
N ASP A 48 13.82 -1.59 -1.65
CA ASP A 48 14.26 -0.42 -0.85
C ASP A 48 13.37 0.82 -1.03
N THR A 49 12.19 0.66 -1.65
CA THR A 49 11.29 1.77 -1.95
C THR A 49 10.43 2.16 -0.74
N ASN A 50 10.71 3.33 -0.16
CA ASN A 50 9.90 3.92 0.92
C ASN A 50 8.55 4.53 0.44
N LYS A 51 8.39 4.73 -0.87
CA LYS A 51 7.18 5.28 -1.51
C LYS A 51 6.74 4.43 -2.68
N ILE A 52 5.69 3.64 -2.48
CA ILE A 52 5.21 2.69 -3.47
C ILE A 52 4.02 3.33 -4.21
N CYS A 53 4.22 3.63 -5.48
CA CYS A 53 3.17 4.21 -6.32
C CYS A 53 2.23 3.11 -6.83
N LEU A 54 0.98 3.12 -6.39
CA LEU A 54 -0.07 2.23 -6.86
C LEU A 54 -0.75 2.78 -8.12
N GLY A 55 -0.48 4.02 -8.51
CA GLY A 55 -1.11 4.70 -9.64
C GLY A 55 -2.55 5.12 -9.35
N ASN A 56 -3.40 5.16 -10.38
CA ASN A 56 -4.79 5.55 -10.22
C ASN A 56 -5.63 4.35 -9.76
N LEU A 57 -6.64 4.61 -8.92
CA LEU A 57 -7.68 3.65 -8.54
C LEU A 57 -9.05 4.22 -8.91
N TYR A 58 -9.75 3.56 -9.83
CA TYR A 58 -11.14 3.88 -10.15
C TYR A 58 -12.06 3.49 -8.98
N PRO A 59 -13.32 3.99 -8.93
CA PRO A 59 -14.30 3.53 -7.96
C PRO A 59 -14.37 1.99 -7.93
N GLU A 60 -14.40 1.43 -6.71
CA GLU A 60 -14.43 -0.02 -6.43
C GLU A 60 -13.17 -0.82 -6.81
N GLU A 61 -12.20 -0.20 -7.50
CA GLU A 61 -10.97 -0.87 -7.90
C GLU A 61 -10.09 -1.18 -6.68
N THR A 62 -9.46 -2.36 -6.73
CA THR A 62 -8.54 -2.82 -5.69
C THR A 62 -7.11 -2.96 -6.20
N ALA A 63 -6.16 -2.40 -5.46
CA ALA A 63 -4.75 -2.71 -5.55
C ALA A 63 -4.34 -3.68 -4.44
N TYR A 64 -3.52 -4.66 -4.82
CA TYR A 64 -2.90 -5.63 -3.94
C TYR A 64 -1.40 -5.40 -3.95
N LEU A 65 -0.80 -5.29 -2.77
CA LEU A 65 0.64 -5.21 -2.56
C LEU A 65 1.11 -6.51 -1.92
N TYR A 66 2.06 -7.17 -2.57
CA TYR A 66 2.69 -8.41 -2.16
C TYR A 66 4.12 -8.11 -1.74
N TYR A 67 4.53 -8.54 -0.55
CA TYR A 67 5.89 -8.31 -0.08
C TYR A 67 6.43 -9.48 0.75
N THR A 68 7.75 -9.59 0.78
CA THR A 68 8.46 -10.57 1.60
C THR A 68 9.47 -9.83 2.48
N ILE A 69 9.47 -10.13 3.78
CA ILE A 69 10.46 -9.59 4.73
C ILE A 69 11.69 -10.50 4.73
N GLY A 70 12.89 -9.92 4.69
CA GLY A 70 14.17 -10.64 4.78
C GLY A 70 14.31 -11.36 6.12
N ASN A 71 14.72 -12.64 6.09
CA ASN A 71 14.75 -13.55 7.25
C ASN A 71 16.10 -13.58 7.99
N ASP A 72 17.06 -12.71 7.70
CA ASP A 72 18.43 -12.85 8.21
C ASP A 72 18.63 -12.40 9.68
N LYS A 73 17.56 -12.05 10.41
CA LYS A 73 17.61 -11.84 11.88
C LYS A 73 16.49 -12.62 12.60
N PRO A 74 16.77 -13.20 13.79
CA PRO A 74 15.88 -14.18 14.43
C PRO A 74 14.56 -13.63 15.00
N GLU A 75 14.24 -12.37 14.77
CA GLU A 75 12.97 -11.78 15.16
C GLU A 75 12.36 -11.07 13.95
N PRO A 76 11.21 -11.53 13.40
CA PRO A 76 10.42 -10.73 12.48
C PRO A 76 9.69 -9.68 13.32
N LYS A 77 10.43 -8.68 13.83
CA LYS A 77 9.79 -7.55 14.49
C LYS A 77 9.24 -6.66 13.38
N THR A 78 7.91 -6.59 13.36
CA THR A 78 7.04 -5.76 12.52
C THR A 78 6.80 -6.29 11.10
N SER A 79 5.77 -7.14 10.98
CA SER A 79 4.88 -7.09 9.82
C SER A 79 4.49 -5.63 9.55
N LEU A 80 4.22 -5.24 8.29
CA LEU A 80 3.70 -3.89 7.98
C LEU A 80 2.29 -3.64 8.59
N SER A 81 1.81 -4.55 9.46
CA SER A 81 0.51 -4.58 10.13
C SER A 81 0.21 -3.43 11.08
N THR A 82 1.21 -2.70 11.54
CA THR A 82 0.94 -1.55 12.38
C THR A 82 0.59 -0.37 11.49
N LYS A 83 -0.69 0.03 11.50
CA LYS A 83 -1.21 1.32 10.96
C LYS A 83 -0.36 2.56 11.32
N GLN A 84 0.62 2.42 12.20
CA GLN A 84 1.59 3.44 12.58
C GLN A 84 2.67 3.66 11.51
N ASN A 85 2.95 2.65 10.66
CA ASN A 85 4.06 2.67 9.70
C ASN A 85 3.63 2.96 8.25
N ILE A 86 2.35 3.27 8.01
CA ILE A 86 1.82 3.42 6.65
C ILE A 86 0.99 4.70 6.55
N LYS A 87 1.34 5.56 5.60
CA LYS A 87 0.54 6.70 5.17
C LYS A 87 0.15 6.54 3.71
N ILE A 88 -1.14 6.67 3.40
CA ILE A 88 -1.64 6.63 2.02
C ILE A 88 -1.87 8.07 1.56
N LEU A 89 -1.30 8.43 0.42
CA LEU A 89 -1.50 9.73 -0.24
C LEU A 89 -2.22 9.51 -1.56
N PHE A 90 -3.16 10.37 -1.90
CA PHE A 90 -3.89 10.34 -3.17
C PHE A 90 -4.53 11.71 -3.45
N THR A 91 -5.02 11.92 -4.66
CA THR A 91 -5.82 13.09 -5.03
C THR A 91 -7.14 12.63 -5.65
N PRO A 92 -8.29 12.83 -4.99
CA PRO A 92 -9.60 12.53 -5.60
C PRO A 92 -9.83 13.36 -6.86
N GLU A 93 -10.54 12.80 -7.82
CA GLU A 93 -11.02 13.55 -8.97
C GLU A 93 -12.05 14.60 -8.53
N GLY A 94 -11.82 15.86 -8.94
CA GLY A 94 -12.60 17.01 -8.50
C GLY A 94 -11.97 17.74 -7.31
N LYS A 95 -12.18 19.07 -7.23
CA LYS A 95 -11.59 19.92 -6.18
C LYS A 95 -12.28 19.67 -4.83
N GLU A 96 -11.65 18.92 -3.95
CA GLU A 96 -12.01 18.86 -2.52
C GLU A 96 -10.77 19.06 -1.65
N ASP A 97 -10.97 19.76 -0.53
CA ASP A 97 -9.94 20.11 0.44
C ASP A 97 -9.21 18.85 0.97
N MET A 98 -7.87 18.89 0.92
CA MET A 98 -6.93 17.89 1.46
C MET A 98 -7.02 17.79 2.99
N THR A 99 -8.16 17.34 3.52
CA THR A 99 -8.28 16.89 4.91
C THR A 99 -8.12 15.36 4.95
N ASP A 100 -7.59 14.83 6.04
CA ASP A 100 -7.26 13.40 6.24
C ASP A 100 -8.53 12.53 6.30
N ASN A 101 -9.22 12.42 5.16
CA ASN A 101 -10.44 11.68 4.93
C ASN A 101 -10.15 10.30 4.35
N THR A 102 -8.92 9.78 4.51
CA THR A 102 -8.46 8.52 3.92
C THR A 102 -9.48 7.38 4.10
N LYS A 103 -10.14 7.29 5.26
CA LYS A 103 -11.17 6.27 5.55
C LYS A 103 -12.49 6.41 4.77
N LYS A 104 -12.78 7.58 4.20
CA LYS A 104 -13.95 7.79 3.31
C LYS A 104 -13.67 7.37 1.88
N PHE A 105 -12.39 7.31 1.50
CA PHE A 105 -11.97 7.04 0.13
C PHE A 105 -11.42 5.63 -0.04
N ILE A 106 -10.74 5.11 0.99
CA ILE A 106 -9.98 3.86 0.89
C ILE A 106 -10.34 2.92 2.03
N ASN A 107 -10.59 1.66 1.69
CA ASN A 107 -10.51 0.56 2.62
C ASN A 107 -9.10 -0.05 2.58
N PHE A 108 -8.49 -0.24 3.75
CA PHE A 108 -7.15 -0.81 3.91
C PHE A 108 -7.25 -2.08 4.75
N GLU A 109 -6.81 -3.20 4.17
CA GLU A 109 -6.76 -4.50 4.84
C GLU A 109 -5.33 -5.04 4.75
N HIS A 110 -4.87 -5.71 5.79
CA HIS A 110 -3.55 -6.34 5.82
C HIS A 110 -3.69 -7.78 6.35
N PHE A 111 -3.01 -8.70 5.67
CA PHE A 111 -3.05 -10.13 5.92
C PHE A 111 -1.61 -10.67 6.04
N ASP A 112 -1.39 -11.53 7.03
CA ASP A 112 -0.13 -12.26 7.28
C ASP A 112 -0.15 -13.65 6.62
#